data_AF-A0A067DMB1-F1
#
_entry.id   AF-A0A067DMB1-F1
#
_cell.length_a   1.000
_cell.length_b   1.000
_cell.length_c   1.000
_cell.angle_alpha   90.00
_cell.angle_beta   90.00
_cell.angle_gamma   90.00
#
_symmetry.space_group_name_H-M   'P 1'
#
loop_
_entity.id
_entity.type
_entity.pdbx_description
1 polymer ?
#
loop_
_entity_poly.entity_id
_entity_poly.type
_entity_poly.pdbx_seq_one_letter_code
_entity_poly.pdbx_strand_id
1 'polypeptide(L)'
;MRPIRLPEPPTQTMGVPEIFAAGAYSVIRRAVVIGNGYPGSENQCVGLVRALGLSDKHVLYRVTRPRGGINEWLHWLPVSVHKKLEYVIRQICGYSRLLSAARGEKPVCHPLENGGNVGLSSVLEADVRQIVTMARETYEKDGPLLVVASGRDTISIASSIKRLASDNVFVVQIQHPRVHLNRFDLVITPRHDYYPLTPEGQEKIPQFLRRWITPCEPPDGHVVLTTGALHQIDSAALRSAASAWHEEFAPLPKPLVVVNVGGPTGCCRYGSDLAKQLTAHLLNVLVSCGSIRISFSMRTPEKVLQQLLICH
;
A
#
# COMPACT_ATOMS: atom_id res chain seq x y z
N MET A 1 5.42 27.32 29.63
CA MET A 1 4.77 26.09 29.13
C MET A 1 5.84 25.06 28.82
N ARG A 2 5.64 23.77 29.19
CA ARG A 2 6.60 22.72 28.82
C ARG A 2 6.42 22.38 27.32
N PRO A 3 7.51 22.32 26.53
CA PRO A 3 7.43 21.91 25.13
C PRO A 3 6.80 20.53 25.00
N ILE A 4 6.16 20.24 23.86
CA ILE A 4 5.72 18.89 23.51
C ILE A 4 6.97 18.02 23.53
N ARG A 5 7.15 17.23 24.60
CA ARG A 5 8.23 16.26 24.69
C ARG A 5 7.86 15.09 23.79
N LEU A 6 8.24 15.21 22.53
CA LEU A 6 8.31 14.04 21.67
C LEU A 6 9.25 13.03 22.35
N PRO A 7 8.93 11.72 22.31
CA PRO A 7 9.85 10.72 22.84
C PRO A 7 11.24 10.96 22.26
N GLU A 8 12.22 11.02 23.15
CA GLU A 8 13.61 11.02 22.74
C GLU A 8 13.83 9.79 21.85
N PRO A 9 14.62 9.92 20.77
CA PRO A 9 14.88 8.76 19.95
C PRO A 9 15.50 7.71 20.88
N PRO A 10 15.18 6.42 20.72
CA PRO A 10 15.82 5.40 21.56
C PRO A 10 17.32 5.67 21.56
N THR A 11 17.85 6.00 22.73
CA THR A 11 19.28 6.16 22.93
C THR A 11 19.90 4.85 22.44
N GLN A 12 21.00 4.88 21.69
CA GLN A 12 21.65 3.69 21.11
C GLN A 12 22.20 2.69 22.16
N THR A 13 21.71 2.74 23.39
CA THR A 13 22.10 1.94 24.54
C THR A 13 20.86 1.27 25.10
N MET A 14 20.45 0.18 24.45
CA MET A 14 20.11 -1.12 25.05
C MET A 14 19.38 -1.99 24.01
N GLY A 15 20.08 -3.03 23.56
CA GLY A 15 19.44 -4.17 22.91
C GLY A 15 18.99 -3.97 21.46
N VAL A 16 19.77 -3.28 20.63
CA VAL A 16 19.74 -3.58 19.19
C VAL A 16 20.45 -4.93 19.04
N PRO A 17 19.80 -6.01 18.59
CA PRO A 17 20.47 -7.29 18.40
C PRO A 17 21.72 -7.12 17.54
N GLU A 18 22.83 -7.80 17.86
CA GLU A 18 24.11 -7.71 17.11
C GLU A 18 23.95 -7.88 15.59
N ILE A 19 22.87 -8.52 15.15
CA ILE A 19 22.46 -8.67 13.75
C ILE A 19 22.25 -7.31 13.05
N PHE A 20 21.85 -6.26 13.76
CA PHE A 20 21.73 -4.91 13.20
C PHE A 20 23.00 -4.06 13.40
N ALA A 21 23.88 -4.45 14.33
CA ALA A 21 25.19 -3.85 14.51
C ALA A 21 26.25 -4.41 13.53
N ALA A 22 26.09 -5.67 13.06
CA ALA A 22 27.04 -6.35 12.17
C ALA A 22 26.43 -7.27 11.07
N GLY A 23 25.12 -7.61 11.08
CA GLY A 23 24.63 -8.87 10.49
C GLY A 23 23.60 -8.87 9.35
N ALA A 24 22.77 -7.84 9.15
CA ALA A 24 21.84 -7.80 8.00
C ALA A 24 22.43 -7.07 6.78
N TYR A 25 23.18 -5.98 7.03
CA TYR A 25 23.90 -5.22 6.01
C TYR A 25 25.06 -5.98 5.37
N SER A 26 25.60 -6.99 6.05
CA SER A 26 26.68 -7.82 5.53
C SER A 26 26.18 -8.80 4.46
N VAL A 27 24.94 -9.29 4.62
CA VAL A 27 24.31 -10.31 3.77
C VAL A 27 23.40 -9.70 2.70
N ILE A 28 22.49 -8.79 3.08
CA ILE A 28 21.57 -8.13 2.14
C ILE A 28 22.08 -6.72 1.87
N ARG A 29 22.54 -6.49 0.63
CA ARG A 29 23.16 -5.22 0.24
C ARG A 29 22.29 -4.37 -0.68
N ARG A 30 21.17 -4.91 -1.14
CA ARG A 30 20.31 -4.31 -2.16
C ARG A 30 18.88 -4.79 -2.03
N ALA A 31 17.94 -3.94 -2.45
CA ALA A 31 16.52 -4.25 -2.42
C ALA A 31 15.83 -3.93 -3.76
N VAL A 32 14.74 -4.63 -4.02
CA VAL A 32 13.76 -4.28 -5.03
C VAL A 32 12.43 -4.03 -4.33
N VAL A 33 11.85 -2.86 -4.60
CA VAL A 33 10.49 -2.54 -4.19
C VAL A 33 9.55 -2.85 -5.35
N ILE A 34 8.53 -3.65 -5.08
CA ILE A 34 7.45 -3.93 -6.04
C ILE A 34 6.22 -3.16 -5.57
N GLY A 35 5.97 -2.03 -6.24
CA GLY A 35 4.83 -1.16 -6.03
C GLY A 35 3.64 -1.51 -6.93
N ASN A 36 2.48 -0.98 -6.58
CA ASN A 36 1.24 -1.07 -7.38
C ASN A 36 0.74 0.31 -7.83
N GLY A 37 1.56 1.36 -7.71
CA GLY A 37 1.18 2.74 -8.03
C GLY A 37 0.34 3.45 -6.97
N TYR A 38 0.00 2.78 -5.86
CA TYR A 38 -0.71 3.41 -4.75
C TYR A 38 0.30 3.91 -3.70
N PRO A 39 0.34 5.23 -3.41
CA PRO A 39 1.31 5.79 -2.48
C PRO A 39 1.31 5.12 -1.11
N GLY A 40 0.12 4.76 -0.59
CA GLY A 40 0.01 4.09 0.72
C GLY A 40 0.70 2.72 0.78
N SER A 41 0.68 1.94 -0.30
CA SER A 41 1.37 0.66 -0.37
C SER A 41 2.86 0.83 -0.68
N GLU A 42 3.22 1.70 -1.62
CA GLU A 42 4.61 1.97 -1.97
C GLU A 42 5.39 2.54 -0.77
N ASN A 43 4.76 3.44 0.00
CA ASN A 43 5.38 4.04 1.18
C ASN A 43 5.64 3.03 2.31
N GLN A 44 4.85 1.96 2.40
CA GLN A 44 5.10 0.86 3.35
C GLN A 44 6.40 0.14 2.99
N CYS A 45 6.59 -0.20 1.72
CA CYS A 45 7.82 -0.84 1.25
C CYS A 45 9.03 0.07 1.42
N VAL A 46 8.93 1.33 0.98
CA VAL A 46 10.02 2.31 1.07
C VAL A 46 10.40 2.57 2.53
N GLY A 47 9.42 2.67 3.43
CA GLY A 47 9.67 2.83 4.86
C GLY A 47 10.47 1.67 5.45
N LEU A 48 10.12 0.44 5.08
CA LEU A 48 10.87 -0.75 5.51
C LEU A 48 12.30 -0.78 4.95
N VAL A 49 12.46 -0.54 3.64
CA VAL A 49 13.77 -0.50 2.98
C VAL A 49 14.67 0.58 3.60
N ARG A 50 14.10 1.75 3.92
CA ARG A 50 14.80 2.84 4.60
C ARG A 50 15.21 2.45 6.02
N ALA A 51 14.32 1.80 6.79
CA ALA A 51 14.63 1.33 8.13
C ALA A 51 15.75 0.27 8.15
N LEU A 52 15.86 -0.50 7.07
CA LEU A 52 16.95 -1.45 6.82
C LEU A 52 18.21 -0.78 6.23
N GLY A 53 18.25 0.55 6.12
CA GLY A 53 19.37 1.34 5.59
C GLY A 53 19.72 1.07 4.13
N LEU A 54 18.74 0.64 3.34
CA LEU A 54 18.86 0.40 1.91
C LEU A 54 18.24 1.54 1.07
N SER A 55 18.11 2.73 1.66
CA SER A 55 17.49 3.91 1.03
C SER A 55 18.05 4.22 -0.36
N ASP A 56 19.37 4.17 -0.52
CA ASP A 56 20.05 4.46 -1.79
C ASP A 56 20.42 3.20 -2.59
N LYS A 57 20.02 2.02 -2.08
CA LYS A 57 20.37 0.70 -2.63
C LYS A 57 19.13 -0.08 -3.03
N HIS A 58 18.12 0.62 -3.55
CA HIS A 58 16.91 -0.02 -4.02
C HIS A 58 16.44 0.48 -5.38
N VAL A 59 15.73 -0.39 -6.10
CA VAL A 59 15.06 -0.07 -7.36
C VAL A 59 13.56 -0.27 -7.19
N LEU A 60 12.77 0.68 -7.66
CA LEU A 60 11.31 0.60 -7.66
C LEU A 60 10.81 0.06 -9.00
N TYR A 61 10.10 -1.06 -8.94
CA TYR A 61 9.30 -1.59 -10.03
C TYR A 61 7.82 -1.40 -9.72
N ARG A 62 7.02 -1.17 -10.75
CA ARG A 62 5.57 -1.01 -10.62
C ARG A 62 4.83 -2.13 -11.34
N VAL A 63 3.80 -2.63 -10.70
CA VAL A 63 2.82 -3.53 -11.30
C VAL A 63 1.66 -2.68 -11.80
N THR A 64 1.50 -2.58 -13.11
CA THR A 64 0.38 -1.86 -13.70
C THR A 64 -0.82 -2.78 -13.83
N ARG A 65 -1.92 -2.41 -13.15
CA ARG A 65 -3.22 -3.05 -13.32
C ARG A 65 -3.95 -2.41 -14.50
N PRO A 66 -4.54 -3.20 -15.42
CA PRO A 66 -5.40 -2.68 -16.47
C PRO A 66 -6.60 -1.91 -15.90
N ARG A 67 -6.89 -0.72 -16.44
CA ARG A 67 -8.00 0.16 -16.02
C ARG A 67 -8.89 0.52 -17.22
N GLY A 68 -10.14 0.90 -16.96
CA GLY A 68 -11.10 1.38 -17.96
C GLY A 68 -11.96 0.29 -18.63
N GLY A 69 -13.20 0.65 -18.97
CA GLY A 69 -14.15 -0.23 -19.65
C GLY A 69 -14.48 -1.50 -18.83
N ILE A 70 -14.51 -2.66 -19.48
CA ILE A 70 -14.75 -3.95 -18.82
C ILE A 70 -13.72 -4.31 -17.74
N ASN A 71 -12.53 -3.70 -17.77
CA ASN A 71 -11.48 -3.95 -16.79
C ASN A 71 -11.89 -3.50 -15.38
N GLU A 72 -12.82 -2.55 -15.27
CA GLU A 72 -13.36 -2.11 -13.98
C GLU A 72 -14.20 -3.21 -13.32
N TRP A 73 -14.95 -3.96 -14.12
CA TRP A 73 -15.73 -5.11 -13.64
C TRP A 73 -14.85 -6.32 -13.29
N LEU A 74 -13.62 -6.35 -13.81
CA LEU A 74 -12.64 -7.42 -13.61
C LEU A 74 -11.62 -7.11 -12.50
N HIS A 75 -11.78 -6.01 -11.76
CA HIS A 75 -10.85 -5.62 -10.69
C HIS A 75 -10.71 -6.66 -9.56
N TRP A 76 -11.68 -7.55 -9.40
CA TRP A 76 -11.61 -8.66 -8.44
C TRP A 76 -10.64 -9.77 -8.88
N LEU A 77 -10.21 -9.82 -10.14
CA LEU A 77 -9.24 -10.81 -10.62
C LEU A 77 -7.81 -10.48 -10.15
N PRO A 78 -6.99 -11.51 -9.85
CA PRO A 78 -5.55 -11.35 -9.73
C PRO A 78 -4.95 -10.70 -10.99
N VAL A 79 -3.99 -9.79 -10.84
CA VAL A 79 -3.44 -9.02 -11.96
C VAL A 79 -2.88 -9.90 -13.08
N SER A 80 -2.28 -11.05 -12.75
CA SER A 80 -1.77 -11.99 -13.76
C SER A 80 -2.86 -12.60 -14.63
N VAL A 81 -4.03 -12.88 -14.07
CA VAL A 81 -5.21 -13.34 -14.82
C VAL A 81 -5.82 -12.18 -15.60
N HIS A 82 -5.88 -11.00 -14.97
CA HIS A 82 -6.41 -9.78 -15.59
C HIS A 82 -5.61 -9.41 -16.84
N LYS A 83 -4.27 -9.41 -16.78
CA LYS A 83 -3.39 -9.14 -17.94
C LYS A 83 -3.53 -10.19 -19.05
N LYS A 84 -3.67 -11.48 -18.69
CA LYS A 84 -3.91 -12.54 -19.69
C LYS A 84 -5.26 -12.37 -20.39
N LEU A 85 -6.30 -12.07 -19.62
CA LEU A 85 -7.64 -11.84 -20.15
C LEU A 85 -7.67 -10.59 -21.04
N GLU A 86 -7.05 -9.49 -20.61
CA GLU A 86 -6.90 -8.29 -21.43
C GLU A 86 -6.14 -8.58 -22.73
N TYR A 87 -5.06 -9.35 -22.68
CA TYR A 87 -4.34 -9.77 -23.89
C TYR A 87 -5.26 -10.56 -24.84
N VAL A 88 -5.99 -11.55 -24.33
CA VAL A 88 -6.94 -12.36 -25.13
C VAL A 88 -8.06 -11.49 -25.71
N ILE A 89 -8.65 -10.61 -24.90
CA ILE A 89 -9.70 -9.68 -25.35
C ILE A 89 -9.14 -8.74 -26.42
N ARG A 90 -7.92 -8.24 -26.27
CA ARG A 90 -7.27 -7.40 -27.28
C ARG A 90 -6.98 -8.19 -28.56
N GLN A 91 -6.62 -9.46 -28.48
CA GLN A 91 -6.47 -10.33 -29.65
C GLN A 91 -7.82 -10.53 -30.36
N ILE A 92 -8.89 -10.84 -29.62
CA ILE A 92 -10.24 -11.05 -30.18
C ILE A 92 -10.81 -9.76 -30.77
N CYS A 93 -10.78 -8.64 -30.03
CA CYS A 93 -11.23 -7.34 -30.50
C CYS A 93 -10.36 -6.77 -31.63
N GLY A 94 -9.04 -7.03 -31.60
CA GLY A 94 -8.12 -6.70 -32.69
C GLY A 94 -8.46 -7.48 -33.95
N TYR A 95 -8.78 -8.76 -33.82
CA TYR A 95 -9.26 -9.61 -34.92
C TYR A 95 -10.59 -9.11 -35.48
N SER A 96 -11.53 -8.72 -34.61
CA SER A 96 -12.82 -8.13 -35.01
C SER A 96 -12.64 -6.79 -35.72
N ARG A 97 -11.72 -5.91 -35.29
CA ARG A 97 -11.43 -4.64 -35.98
C ARG A 97 -10.74 -4.86 -37.33
N LEU A 98 -9.87 -5.85 -37.46
CA LEU A 98 -9.26 -6.25 -38.73
C LEU A 98 -10.31 -6.82 -39.69
N LEU A 99 -11.25 -7.63 -39.19
CA LEU A 99 -12.39 -8.13 -39.97
C LEU A 99 -13.38 -7.03 -40.37
N SER A 100 -13.60 -6.02 -39.51
CA SER A 100 -14.41 -4.83 -39.82
C SER A 100 -13.71 -3.90 -40.82
N ALA A 101 -12.38 -3.75 -40.73
CA ALA A 101 -11.59 -3.00 -41.71
C ALA A 101 -11.56 -3.70 -43.08
N ALA A 102 -11.58 -5.03 -43.13
CA ALA A 102 -11.75 -5.81 -44.37
C ALA A 102 -13.15 -5.71 -44.98
N ARG A 103 -14.16 -5.21 -44.24
CA ARG A 103 -15.53 -4.96 -44.71
C ARG A 103 -15.84 -3.49 -45.05
N GLY A 104 -14.84 -2.60 -45.05
CA GLY A 104 -14.98 -1.25 -45.59
C GLY A 104 -15.59 -0.21 -44.64
N GLU A 105 -15.61 -0.44 -43.32
CA GLU A 105 -16.01 0.60 -42.36
C GLU A 105 -14.78 1.37 -41.86
N LYS A 106 -14.84 2.71 -41.97
CA LYS A 106 -13.75 3.62 -41.58
C LYS A 106 -13.43 3.48 -40.08
N PRO A 107 -12.15 3.35 -39.69
CA PRO A 107 -11.77 3.28 -38.30
C PRO A 107 -11.96 4.66 -37.63
N VAL A 108 -12.87 4.74 -36.66
CA VAL A 108 -12.89 5.85 -35.71
C VAL A 108 -11.75 5.63 -34.73
N CYS A 109 -10.68 6.40 -34.89
CA CYS A 109 -9.61 6.50 -33.89
C CYS A 109 -10.17 7.20 -32.65
N HIS A 110 -10.46 6.44 -31.59
CA HIS A 110 -10.52 7.02 -30.26
C HIS A 110 -9.09 7.37 -29.83
N PRO A 111 -8.81 8.64 -29.47
CA PRO A 111 -7.53 9.01 -28.90
C PRO A 111 -7.28 8.17 -27.65
N LEU A 112 -6.06 7.66 -27.56
CA LEU A 112 -5.51 7.08 -26.35
C LEU A 112 -5.55 8.17 -25.25
N GLU A 113 -6.58 8.18 -24.43
CA GLU A 113 -6.57 8.91 -23.15
C GLU A 113 -5.68 8.15 -22.16
N ASN A 114 -4.39 8.03 -22.50
CA ASN A 114 -3.36 8.08 -21.48
C ASN A 114 -3.32 9.54 -21.03
N GLY A 115 -4.09 9.86 -20.00
CA GLY A 115 -4.01 11.12 -19.30
C GLY A 115 -2.55 11.37 -18.87
N GLY A 116 -1.90 12.31 -19.56
CA GLY A 116 -0.65 12.94 -19.12
C GLY A 116 -0.91 13.89 -17.94
N ASN A 117 0.07 14.52 -17.32
CA ASN A 117 1.51 14.58 -17.49
C ASN A 117 2.00 15.43 -16.30
N VAL A 118 2.86 14.94 -15.40
CA VAL A 118 3.88 15.79 -14.70
C VAL A 118 5.00 14.84 -14.23
N GLY A 119 6.22 15.12 -14.69
CA GLY A 119 7.33 14.17 -14.75
C GLY A 119 7.81 13.59 -13.43
N LEU A 120 8.16 12.30 -13.48
CA LEU A 120 9.09 11.60 -12.60
C LEU A 120 9.66 10.45 -13.43
N SER A 121 10.98 10.28 -13.39
CA SER A 121 11.79 9.25 -14.07
C SER A 121 11.09 7.89 -14.25
N SER A 122 11.25 7.31 -15.45
CA SER A 122 10.77 5.99 -15.91
C SER A 122 10.73 4.89 -14.83
N VAL A 123 9.64 4.78 -14.09
CA VAL A 123 9.40 3.63 -13.21
C VAL A 123 9.20 2.39 -14.08
N LEU A 124 10.04 1.38 -13.90
CA LEU A 124 10.03 0.17 -14.71
C LEU A 124 8.82 -0.70 -14.36
N GLU A 125 8.19 -1.30 -15.38
CA GLU A 125 7.18 -2.33 -15.15
C GLU A 125 7.86 -3.57 -14.55
N ALA A 126 7.23 -4.17 -13.55
CA ALA A 126 7.78 -5.36 -12.89
C ALA A 126 7.75 -6.58 -13.84
N ASP A 127 8.92 -7.02 -14.30
CA ASP A 127 9.10 -8.26 -15.04
C ASP A 127 9.78 -9.33 -14.17
N VAL A 128 9.09 -10.45 -13.97
CA VAL A 128 9.57 -11.55 -13.11
C VAL A 128 10.87 -12.14 -13.63
N ARG A 129 11.01 -12.31 -14.95
CA ARG A 129 12.19 -12.96 -15.54
C ARG A 129 13.40 -12.06 -15.38
N GLN A 130 13.26 -10.77 -15.68
CA GLN A 130 14.32 -9.78 -15.53
C GLN A 130 14.80 -9.70 -14.08
N ILE A 131 13.89 -9.61 -13.11
CA ILE A 131 14.26 -9.53 -11.69
C ILE A 131 14.95 -10.82 -11.23
N VAL A 132 14.49 -11.99 -11.66
CA VAL A 132 15.10 -13.29 -11.34
C VAL A 132 16.50 -13.42 -11.95
N THR A 133 16.67 -13.06 -13.23
CA THR A 133 17.97 -13.07 -13.90
C THR A 133 18.94 -12.14 -13.18
N MET A 134 18.52 -10.90 -12.91
CA MET A 134 19.30 -9.93 -12.14
C MET A 134 19.69 -10.48 -10.76
N ALA A 135 18.74 -11.09 -10.04
CA ALA A 135 19.00 -11.66 -8.71
C ALA A 135 20.11 -12.71 -8.75
N ARG A 136 20.07 -13.62 -9.73
CA ARG A 136 21.05 -14.70 -9.93
C ARG A 136 22.42 -14.18 -10.32
N GLU A 137 22.50 -13.32 -11.33
CA GLU A 137 23.77 -12.83 -11.90
C GLU A 137 24.61 -12.05 -10.89
N THR A 138 23.94 -11.37 -9.95
CA THR A 138 24.61 -10.51 -8.95
C THR A 138 24.70 -11.15 -7.58
N TYR A 139 24.24 -12.41 -7.42
CA TYR A 139 24.19 -13.11 -6.14
C TYR A 139 25.58 -13.27 -5.50
N GLU A 140 26.56 -13.75 -6.25
CA GLU A 140 27.93 -13.98 -5.75
C GLU A 140 28.60 -12.69 -5.24
N LYS A 141 28.29 -11.55 -5.87
CA LYS A 141 28.90 -10.26 -5.56
C LYS A 141 28.18 -9.54 -4.41
N ASP A 142 26.86 -9.48 -4.49
CA ASP A 142 26.04 -8.58 -3.67
C ASP A 142 25.16 -9.32 -2.65
N GLY A 143 25.22 -10.66 -2.65
CA GLY A 143 24.38 -11.52 -1.82
C GLY A 143 22.93 -11.62 -2.30
N PRO A 144 22.04 -12.18 -1.48
CA PRO A 144 20.63 -12.30 -1.79
C PRO A 144 19.96 -10.94 -2.01
N LEU A 145 19.05 -10.90 -2.99
CA LEU A 145 18.22 -9.74 -3.26
C LEU A 145 17.02 -9.71 -2.30
N LEU A 146 16.88 -8.61 -1.55
CA LEU A 146 15.64 -8.36 -0.80
C LEU A 146 14.54 -7.89 -1.75
N VAL A 147 13.41 -8.57 -1.76
CA VAL A 147 12.22 -8.14 -2.53
C VAL A 147 11.14 -7.73 -1.55
N VAL A 148 10.74 -6.46 -1.57
CA VAL A 148 9.68 -5.92 -0.71
C VAL A 148 8.48 -5.54 -1.55
N ALA A 149 7.35 -6.20 -1.32
CA ALA A 149 6.12 -6.01 -2.06
C ALA A 149 4.98 -5.65 -1.10
N SER A 150 4.04 -4.78 -1.51
CA SER A 150 2.90 -4.41 -0.66
C SER A 150 1.59 -4.41 -1.44
N GLY A 151 0.59 -5.06 -0.86
CA GLY A 151 -0.78 -5.08 -1.37
C GLY A 151 -1.04 -6.10 -2.47
N ARG A 152 -2.34 -6.25 -2.78
CA ARG A 152 -2.89 -7.37 -3.55
C ARG A 152 -2.28 -7.59 -4.93
N ASP A 153 -2.00 -6.51 -5.64
CA ASP A 153 -1.57 -6.56 -7.04
C ASP A 153 -0.15 -7.13 -7.20
N THR A 154 0.65 -7.03 -6.14
CA THR A 154 2.07 -7.43 -6.13
C THR A 154 2.26 -8.91 -5.82
N ILE A 155 1.27 -9.56 -5.18
CA ILE A 155 1.31 -10.95 -4.69
C ILE A 155 1.77 -11.93 -5.78
N SER A 156 1.21 -11.83 -6.99
CA SER A 156 1.52 -12.77 -8.07
C SER A 156 2.97 -12.64 -8.55
N ILE A 157 3.52 -11.42 -8.54
CA ILE A 157 4.89 -11.15 -8.97
C ILE A 157 5.86 -11.60 -7.88
N ALA A 158 5.68 -11.13 -6.64
CA ALA A 158 6.53 -11.45 -5.51
C ALA A 158 6.64 -12.97 -5.27
N SER A 159 5.50 -13.67 -5.25
CA SER A 159 5.51 -15.13 -5.08
C SER A 159 6.13 -15.89 -6.27
N SER A 160 6.04 -15.34 -7.50
CA SER A 160 6.69 -15.96 -8.67
C SER A 160 8.20 -15.80 -8.59
N ILE A 161 8.70 -14.64 -8.12
CA ILE A 161 10.12 -14.41 -7.90
C ILE A 161 10.64 -15.37 -6.83
N LYS A 162 9.94 -15.51 -5.69
CA LYS A 162 10.33 -16.49 -4.65
C LYS A 162 10.44 -17.90 -5.21
N ARG A 163 9.44 -18.34 -5.97
CA ARG A 163 9.41 -19.69 -6.56
C ARG A 163 10.56 -19.93 -7.55
N LEU A 164 10.96 -18.92 -8.32
CA LEU A 164 11.94 -19.07 -9.40
C LEU A 164 13.39 -18.83 -8.95
N ALA A 165 13.60 -18.15 -7.82
CA ALA A 165 14.92 -17.77 -7.35
C ALA A 165 15.07 -17.93 -5.83
N SER A 166 14.49 -19.00 -5.26
CA SER A 166 14.36 -19.20 -3.80
C SER A 166 15.65 -19.02 -3.02
N ASP A 167 16.78 -19.38 -3.64
CA ASP A 167 18.11 -19.39 -3.03
C ASP A 167 18.86 -18.06 -3.24
N ASN A 168 18.34 -17.16 -4.10
CA ASN A 168 18.96 -15.88 -4.43
C ASN A 168 18.17 -14.68 -3.93
N VAL A 169 16.96 -14.88 -3.39
CA VAL A 169 16.08 -13.81 -2.95
C VAL A 169 15.54 -14.06 -1.54
N PHE A 170 15.26 -12.96 -0.84
CA PHE A 170 14.45 -12.95 0.36
C PHE A 170 13.21 -12.09 0.11
N VAL A 171 12.02 -12.68 0.11
CA VAL A 171 10.78 -12.00 -0.28
C VAL A 171 9.92 -11.64 0.93
N VAL A 172 9.76 -10.34 1.16
CA VAL A 172 8.89 -9.75 2.15
C VAL A 172 7.60 -9.26 1.50
N GLN A 173 6.47 -9.76 1.97
CA GLN A 173 5.15 -9.28 1.58
C GLN A 173 4.50 -8.49 2.72
N ILE A 174 4.20 -7.23 2.46
CA ILE A 174 3.46 -6.36 3.37
C ILE A 174 1.97 -6.42 3.02
N GLN A 175 1.13 -6.41 4.06
CA GLN A 175 -0.32 -6.69 4.03
C GLN A 175 -0.61 -8.17 3.79
N HIS A 176 -1.67 -8.69 4.42
CA HIS A 176 -2.01 -10.10 4.34
C HIS A 176 -2.31 -10.52 2.88
N PRO A 177 -1.60 -11.51 2.30
CA PRO A 177 -1.74 -11.83 0.88
C PRO A 177 -2.98 -12.68 0.56
N ARG A 178 -3.67 -13.21 1.58
CA ARG A 178 -4.91 -14.03 1.43
C ARG A 178 -4.69 -15.25 0.50
N VAL A 179 -3.46 -15.75 0.47
CA VAL A 179 -3.01 -16.99 -0.15
C VAL A 179 -2.06 -17.69 0.83
N HIS A 180 -1.68 -18.95 0.55
CA HIS A 180 -0.71 -19.70 1.36
C HIS A 180 0.55 -18.88 1.64
N LEU A 181 0.96 -18.82 2.91
CA LEU A 181 1.98 -17.90 3.38
C LEU A 181 3.40 -18.33 2.97
N ASN A 182 3.61 -19.65 2.79
CA ASN A 182 4.85 -20.28 2.31
C ASN A 182 5.34 -19.81 0.91
N ARG A 183 4.56 -18.96 0.24
CA ARG A 183 4.94 -18.29 -1.01
C ARG A 183 5.87 -17.10 -0.80
N PHE A 184 6.14 -16.74 0.45
CA PHE A 184 6.95 -15.62 0.88
C PHE A 184 7.91 -16.07 2.00
N ASP A 185 9.04 -15.37 2.16
CA ASP A 185 9.97 -15.63 3.27
C ASP A 185 9.53 -14.93 4.55
N LEU A 186 8.82 -13.81 4.42
CA LEU A 186 8.30 -13.03 5.53
C LEU A 186 7.00 -12.34 5.11
N VAL A 187 5.99 -12.39 5.97
CA VAL A 187 4.76 -11.62 5.80
C VAL A 187 4.62 -10.64 6.95
N ILE A 188 4.52 -9.34 6.64
CA ILE A 188 4.27 -8.29 7.64
C ILE A 188 2.84 -7.81 7.47
N THR A 189 2.01 -8.03 8.48
CA THR A 189 0.58 -7.76 8.34
C THR A 189 -0.06 -7.26 9.64
N PRO A 190 -1.07 -6.39 9.56
CA PRO A 190 -1.79 -5.96 10.76
C PRO A 190 -2.53 -7.11 11.44
N ARG A 191 -2.61 -7.08 12.78
CA ARG A 191 -3.35 -8.06 13.59
C ARG A 191 -4.81 -8.19 13.18
N HIS A 192 -5.43 -7.08 12.78
CA HIS A 192 -6.84 -7.05 12.39
C HIS A 192 -7.13 -7.84 11.11
N ASP A 193 -6.12 -8.15 10.28
CA ASP A 193 -6.31 -8.97 9.08
C ASP A 193 -6.73 -10.42 9.42
N TYR A 194 -6.40 -10.87 10.64
CA TYR A 194 -6.78 -12.17 11.18
C TYR A 194 -8.09 -12.16 11.96
N TYR A 195 -8.74 -11.00 12.16
CA TYR A 195 -10.06 -10.93 12.80
C TYR A 195 -11.08 -11.91 12.20
N PRO A 196 -11.15 -12.11 10.87
CA PRO A 196 -12.05 -13.09 10.27
C PRO A 196 -11.85 -14.55 10.70
N LEU A 197 -10.71 -14.90 11.31
CA LEU A 197 -10.48 -16.24 11.86
C LEU A 197 -11.10 -16.43 13.24
N THR A 198 -11.39 -15.34 13.96
CA THR A 198 -12.04 -15.40 15.29
C THR A 198 -13.48 -15.92 15.19
N PRO A 199 -14.04 -16.54 16.23
CA PRO A 199 -15.44 -16.97 16.24
C PRO A 199 -16.40 -15.84 15.87
N GLU A 200 -16.22 -14.67 16.48
CA GLU A 200 -17.00 -13.45 16.21
C GLU A 200 -16.90 -12.97 14.76
N GLY A 201 -15.70 -13.07 14.16
CA GLY A 201 -15.46 -12.71 12.77
C GLY A 201 -16.12 -13.70 11.81
N GLN A 202 -16.12 -14.98 12.13
CA GLN A 202 -16.72 -16.03 11.31
C GLN A 202 -18.24 -15.92 11.25
N GLU A 203 -18.91 -15.53 12.35
CA GLU A 203 -20.36 -15.31 12.38
C GLU A 203 -20.82 -14.22 11.40
N LYS A 204 -19.98 -13.21 11.14
CA LYS A 204 -20.29 -12.08 10.25
C LYS A 204 -20.03 -12.36 8.77
N ILE A 205 -19.38 -13.48 8.42
CA ILE A 205 -18.97 -13.80 7.05
C ILE A 205 -19.70 -15.04 6.55
N PRO A 206 -20.51 -14.93 5.48
CA PRO A 206 -21.18 -16.08 4.85
C PRO A 206 -20.18 -17.19 4.50
N GLN A 207 -20.52 -18.43 4.83
CA GLN A 207 -19.60 -19.58 4.74
C GLN A 207 -18.98 -19.74 3.33
N PHE A 208 -19.76 -19.52 2.28
CA PHE A 208 -19.31 -19.62 0.89
C PHE A 208 -18.29 -18.54 0.47
N LEU A 209 -18.25 -17.40 1.18
CA LEU A 209 -17.30 -16.32 0.92
C LEU A 209 -16.01 -16.44 1.75
N ARG A 210 -16.00 -17.24 2.83
CA ARG A 210 -14.87 -17.31 3.77
C ARG A 210 -13.56 -17.59 3.05
N ARG A 211 -13.53 -18.57 2.15
CA ARG A 211 -12.33 -18.97 1.38
C ARG A 211 -11.70 -17.85 0.54
N TRP A 212 -12.45 -16.78 0.24
CA TRP A 212 -12.01 -15.67 -0.61
C TRP A 212 -11.60 -14.43 0.20
N ILE A 213 -12.03 -14.34 1.45
CA ILE A 213 -11.93 -13.13 2.28
C ILE A 213 -11.06 -13.38 3.51
N THR A 214 -11.18 -14.55 4.13
CA THR A 214 -10.44 -14.88 5.34
C THR A 214 -9.01 -15.31 5.02
N PRO A 215 -8.06 -15.11 5.95
CA PRO A 215 -6.77 -15.78 5.85
C PRO A 215 -6.97 -17.30 5.71
N CYS A 216 -6.07 -17.96 5.00
CA CYS A 216 -6.12 -19.42 4.84
C CYS A 216 -5.55 -20.14 6.08
N GLU A 217 -4.58 -19.51 6.73
CA GLU A 217 -3.77 -20.08 7.79
C GLU A 217 -3.64 -19.06 8.94
N PRO A 218 -3.53 -19.50 10.20
CA PRO A 218 -3.14 -18.62 11.30
C PRO A 218 -1.70 -18.11 11.10
N PRO A 219 -1.28 -17.04 11.80
CA PRO A 219 0.10 -16.57 11.72
C PRO A 219 1.05 -17.64 12.27
N ASP A 220 2.15 -17.88 11.56
CA ASP A 220 3.22 -18.80 11.96
C ASP A 220 4.55 -18.05 12.18
N GLY A 221 5.67 -18.77 12.24
CA GLY A 221 6.99 -18.20 12.55
C GLY A 221 7.53 -17.19 11.53
N HIS A 222 6.97 -17.13 10.31
CA HIS A 222 7.39 -16.16 9.29
C HIS A 222 6.39 -15.00 9.11
N VAL A 223 5.47 -14.83 10.08
CA VAL A 223 4.53 -13.70 10.11
C VAL A 223 4.88 -12.72 11.22
N VAL A 224 5.06 -11.46 10.85
CA VAL A 224 5.22 -10.34 11.79
C VAL A 224 3.92 -9.57 11.87
N LEU A 225 3.31 -9.60 13.06
CA LEU A 225 2.06 -8.92 13.35
C LEU A 225 2.28 -7.48 13.80
N THR A 226 1.63 -6.54 13.12
CA THR A 226 1.67 -5.11 13.43
C THR A 226 0.31 -4.62 13.96
N THR A 227 0.29 -3.51 14.69
CA THR A 227 -0.99 -2.92 15.15
C THR A 227 -1.73 -2.24 14.00
N GLY A 228 -0.99 -1.55 13.13
CA GLY A 228 -1.50 -0.85 11.94
C GLY A 228 -0.56 -1.02 10.75
N ALA A 229 -0.87 -0.33 9.65
CA ALA A 229 -0.03 -0.35 8.46
C ALA A 229 1.36 0.23 8.75
N LEU A 230 2.39 -0.29 8.06
CA LEU A 230 3.71 0.32 8.08
C LEU A 230 3.68 1.74 7.50
N HIS A 231 4.68 2.54 7.83
CA HIS A 231 4.79 3.91 7.35
C HIS A 231 6.25 4.39 7.36
N GLN A 232 6.51 5.52 6.72
CA GLN A 232 7.83 6.15 6.71
C GLN A 232 8.09 7.09 7.89
N ILE A 233 7.09 7.30 8.76
CA ILE A 233 7.20 8.23 9.88
C ILE A 233 8.18 7.68 10.92
N ASP A 234 9.30 8.38 11.10
CA ASP A 234 10.29 8.13 12.14
C ASP A 234 10.34 9.30 13.14
N SER A 235 11.11 9.15 14.23
CA SER A 235 11.20 10.19 15.26
C SER A 235 11.80 11.50 14.73
N ALA A 236 12.67 11.44 13.72
CA ALA A 236 13.24 12.64 13.09
C ALA A 236 12.19 13.39 12.28
N ALA A 237 11.40 12.69 11.47
CA ALA A 237 10.28 13.24 10.71
C ALA A 237 9.24 13.89 11.64
N LEU A 238 8.93 13.26 12.78
CA LEU A 238 8.03 13.84 13.79
C LEU A 238 8.57 15.13 14.40
N ARG A 239 9.88 15.20 14.70
CA ARG A 239 10.50 16.43 15.21
C ARG A 239 10.49 17.54 14.17
N SER A 240 10.90 17.23 12.95
CA SER A 240 10.89 18.19 11.85
C SER A 240 9.48 18.72 11.60
N ALA A 241 8.46 17.85 11.61
CA ALA A 241 7.07 18.27 11.50
C ALA A 241 6.63 19.12 12.71
N ALA A 242 6.96 18.70 13.93
CA ALA A 242 6.59 19.47 15.13
C ALA A 242 7.21 20.88 15.14
N SER A 243 8.45 21.02 14.65
CA SER A 243 9.10 22.32 14.48
C SER A 243 8.46 23.15 13.37
N ALA A 244 8.23 22.54 12.20
CA ALA A 244 7.64 23.23 11.04
C ALA A 244 6.24 23.79 11.33
N TRP A 245 5.45 23.05 12.11
CA TRP A 245 4.08 23.43 12.44
C TRP A 245 3.95 24.10 13.82
N HIS A 246 5.07 24.42 14.47
CA HIS A 246 5.05 24.96 15.83
C HIS A 246 4.29 26.28 15.91
N GLU A 247 4.59 27.22 15.01
CA GLU A 247 3.97 28.56 15.03
C GLU A 247 2.46 28.50 14.81
N GLU A 248 1.98 27.54 14.02
CA GLU A 248 0.55 27.39 13.74
C GLU A 248 -0.21 26.71 14.88
N PHE A 249 0.35 25.65 15.47
CA PHE A 249 -0.35 24.86 16.51
C PHE A 249 -0.10 25.35 17.94
N ALA A 250 1.00 26.04 18.21
CA ALA A 250 1.32 26.54 19.56
C ALA A 250 0.27 27.51 20.14
N PRO A 251 -0.29 28.48 19.38
CA PRO A 251 -1.25 29.43 19.94
C PRO A 251 -2.68 28.87 20.09
N LEU A 252 -2.96 27.70 19.52
CA LEU A 252 -4.32 27.14 19.54
C LEU A 252 -4.75 26.73 20.96
N PRO A 253 -5.98 27.07 21.39
CA PRO A 253 -6.53 26.58 22.65
C PRO A 253 -6.55 25.05 22.72
N LYS A 254 -6.22 24.50 23.89
CA LYS A 254 -6.11 23.04 24.13
C LYS A 254 -7.28 22.54 24.98
N PRO A 255 -7.70 21.26 24.85
CA PRO A 255 -7.10 20.22 24.02
C PRO A 255 -7.39 20.40 22.52
N LEU A 256 -6.41 20.03 21.68
CA LEU A 256 -6.55 20.01 20.23
C LEU A 256 -7.17 18.67 19.81
N VAL A 257 -8.26 18.73 19.05
CA VAL A 257 -8.89 17.56 18.43
C VAL A 257 -8.57 17.58 16.94
N VAL A 258 -7.92 16.52 16.46
CA VAL A 258 -7.58 16.35 15.04
C VAL A 258 -8.49 15.28 14.44
N VAL A 259 -9.19 15.64 13.37
CA VAL A 259 -10.14 14.77 12.67
C VAL A 259 -9.59 14.49 11.27
N ASN A 260 -9.23 13.25 11.01
CA ASN A 260 -8.75 12.82 9.69
C ASN A 260 -9.89 12.10 8.96
N VAL A 261 -10.38 12.70 7.88
CA VAL A 261 -11.51 12.19 7.09
C VAL A 261 -10.97 11.45 5.87
N GLY A 262 -11.29 10.16 5.80
CA GLY A 262 -10.89 9.29 4.69
C GLY A 262 -11.80 9.39 3.47
N GLY A 263 -11.79 8.34 2.65
CA GLY A 263 -12.74 8.17 1.56
C GLY A 263 -13.69 7.00 1.82
N PRO A 264 -14.74 6.85 0.99
CA PRO A 264 -15.68 5.75 1.10
C PRO A 264 -14.98 4.39 1.00
N THR A 265 -15.48 3.45 1.76
CA THR A 265 -15.07 2.03 1.73
C THR A 265 -16.29 1.16 1.46
N GLY A 266 -16.08 -0.12 1.15
CA GLY A 266 -17.18 -1.06 0.90
C GLY A 266 -18.18 -1.13 2.07
N CYS A 267 -17.72 -0.89 3.30
CA CYS A 267 -18.54 -0.92 4.51
C CYS A 267 -19.01 0.47 4.97
N CYS A 268 -18.48 1.55 4.41
CA CYS A 268 -18.80 2.91 4.83
C CYS A 268 -18.96 3.82 3.60
N ARG A 269 -20.21 4.12 3.25
CA ARG A 269 -20.52 5.10 2.22
C ARG A 269 -20.42 6.50 2.79
N TYR A 270 -19.78 7.39 2.04
CA TYR A 270 -19.63 8.79 2.45
C TYR A 270 -20.76 9.60 1.82
N GLY A 271 -21.86 9.69 2.55
CA GLY A 271 -23.06 10.45 2.19
C GLY A 271 -23.18 11.75 2.99
N SER A 272 -24.19 12.55 2.62
CA SER A 272 -24.54 13.78 3.34
C SER A 272 -25.09 13.49 4.74
N ASP A 273 -25.69 12.33 4.95
CA ASP A 273 -26.09 11.80 6.26
C ASP A 273 -24.88 11.62 7.20
N LEU A 274 -23.81 10.98 6.71
CA LEU A 274 -22.57 10.81 7.46
C LEU A 274 -21.94 12.17 7.80
N ALA A 275 -21.91 13.09 6.83
CA ALA A 275 -21.39 14.44 7.05
C ALA A 275 -22.18 15.16 8.15
N LYS A 276 -23.52 15.13 8.11
CA LYS A 276 -24.38 15.71 9.15
C LYS A 276 -24.14 15.11 10.53
N GLN A 277 -24.03 13.78 10.61
CA GLN A 277 -23.76 13.08 11.87
C GLN A 277 -22.39 13.49 12.42
N LEU A 278 -21.35 13.50 11.58
CA LEU A 278 -20.01 13.93 11.98
C LEU A 278 -20.02 15.39 12.46
N THR A 279 -20.66 16.31 11.74
CA THR A 279 -20.85 17.70 12.18
C THR A 279 -21.50 17.77 13.55
N ALA A 280 -22.60 17.05 13.77
CA ALA A 280 -23.29 17.05 15.07
C ALA A 280 -22.38 16.55 16.21
N HIS A 281 -21.60 15.48 15.96
CA HIS A 281 -20.62 14.99 16.93
C HIS A 281 -19.50 16.01 17.20
N LEU A 282 -19.00 16.70 16.17
CA LEU A 282 -17.97 17.72 16.33
C LEU A 282 -18.48 18.94 17.11
N LEU A 283 -19.71 19.39 16.85
CA LEU A 283 -20.36 20.46 17.61
C LEU A 283 -20.49 20.11 19.10
N ASN A 284 -20.79 18.87 19.43
CA ASN A 284 -20.83 18.41 20.83
C ASN A 284 -19.43 18.39 21.47
N VAL A 285 -18.39 18.05 20.70
CA VAL A 285 -17.00 18.05 21.19
C VAL A 285 -16.44 19.46 21.32
N LEU A 286 -16.90 20.43 20.51
CA LEU A 286 -16.47 21.84 20.60
C LEU A 286 -16.70 22.44 21.98
N VAL A 287 -17.72 21.99 22.72
CA VAL A 287 -18.00 22.46 24.09
C VAL A 287 -16.91 22.03 25.08
N SER A 288 -16.18 20.95 24.80
CA SER A 288 -15.18 20.35 25.71
C SER A 288 -13.74 20.41 25.19
N CYS A 289 -13.51 20.96 24.00
CA CYS A 289 -12.18 21.11 23.43
C CYS A 289 -11.83 22.56 23.11
N GLY A 290 -10.54 22.86 23.00
CA GLY A 290 -10.08 24.20 22.70
C GLY A 290 -10.04 24.50 21.20
N SER A 291 -9.68 23.51 20.38
CA SER A 291 -9.57 23.69 18.93
C SER A 291 -9.81 22.38 18.18
N ILE A 292 -10.44 22.48 17.01
CA ILE A 292 -10.64 21.36 16.09
C ILE A 292 -9.93 21.63 14.77
N ARG A 293 -9.15 20.66 14.31
CA ARG A 293 -8.50 20.66 13.00
C ARG A 293 -8.99 19.46 12.20
N ILE A 294 -9.48 19.72 11.00
CA ILE A 294 -10.01 18.68 10.10
C ILE A 294 -9.06 18.57 8.91
N SER A 295 -8.63 17.36 8.60
CA SER A 295 -7.84 17.04 7.42
C SER A 295 -8.61 16.05 6.55
N PHE A 296 -8.59 16.27 5.24
CA PHE A 296 -9.31 15.45 4.27
C PHE A 296 -8.33 14.69 3.38
N SER A 297 -8.65 13.43 3.10
CA SER A 297 -7.89 12.65 2.12
C SER A 297 -8.31 13.03 0.69
N MET A 298 -7.44 12.76 -0.29
CA MET A 298 -7.77 12.88 -1.72
C MET A 298 -8.99 12.04 -2.17
N ARG A 299 -9.43 11.08 -1.34
CA ARG A 299 -10.58 10.21 -1.62
C ARG A 299 -11.87 10.69 -0.98
N THR A 300 -11.83 11.77 -0.20
CA THR A 300 -13.04 12.32 0.44
C THR A 300 -13.94 12.93 -0.62
N PRO A 301 -15.24 12.56 -0.71
CA PRO A 301 -16.14 13.13 -1.70
C PRO A 301 -16.38 14.63 -1.46
N GLU A 302 -16.43 15.40 -2.54
CA GLU A 302 -16.61 16.86 -2.52
C GLU A 302 -17.82 17.31 -1.68
N LYS A 303 -18.95 16.59 -1.81
CA LYS A 303 -20.16 16.86 -1.01
C LYS A 303 -19.95 16.78 0.50
N VAL A 304 -19.06 15.90 0.97
CA VAL A 304 -18.73 15.75 2.39
C VAL A 304 -17.78 16.86 2.82
N LEU A 305 -16.82 17.21 1.96
CA LEU A 305 -15.90 18.32 2.16
C LEU A 305 -16.67 19.63 2.38
N GLN A 306 -17.55 19.99 1.43
CA GLN A 306 -18.32 21.23 1.48
C GLN A 306 -19.18 21.30 2.75
N GLN A 307 -19.81 20.19 3.14
CA GLN A 307 -20.69 20.17 4.30
C GLN A 307 -19.93 20.31 5.63
N LEU A 308 -18.69 19.84 5.71
CA LEU A 308 -17.86 19.97 6.92
C LEU A 308 -17.11 21.31 6.97
N LEU A 309 -16.81 21.92 5.83
CA LEU A 309 -16.20 23.25 5.75
C LEU A 309 -17.16 24.38 6.10
N ILE A 310 -18.45 24.24 5.82
CA ILE A 310 -19.49 25.23 6.17
C ILE A 310 -19.68 25.37 7.70
N CYS A 311 -19.15 24.43 8.50
CA CYS A 311 -19.28 24.42 9.95
C CYS A 311 -18.03 24.96 10.69
N HIS A 312 -17.04 25.48 9.97
CA HIS A 312 -15.84 26.12 10.54
C HIS A 312 -15.98 27.64 10.53
#